data_AF-A0A534ZAB0-F1
#
_entry.id   AF-A0A534ZAB0-F1
#
_cell.length_a   1.000
_cell.length_b   1.000
_cell.length_c   1.000
_cell.angle_alpha   90.00
_cell.angle_beta   90.00
_cell.angle_gamma   90.00
#
_symmetry.space_group_name_H-M   'P 1'
#
loop_
_entity.id
_entity.type
_entity.pdbx_description
1 polymer ?
#
loop_
_entity_poly.entity_id
_entity_poly.type
_entity_poly.pdbx_seq_one_letter_code
_entity_poly.pdbx_strand_id
1 'polypeptide(L)'
;MGRPNSPANRKARTPQPNEPAAALVDAWWTGVLAGEADEPHPVYGERVKARLKDGRIVMSGEVDSRRDREALIAQAKQKTGHEVDASALAVVVRRERRGVLDQTLMAAFPEPEVAELARDLVTQHAQVTPKAQAIIRAGEQHRLRGLLPEEFLIDAERVLRKNQALLILRVDETDALDVRRLLEEDTRSTWTVATPPHLAEKATE
;
A
#
# COMPACT_ATOMS: atom_id res chain seq x y z
N MET A 1 34.62 -33.79 -21.94
CA MET A 1 33.36 -34.39 -21.45
C MET A 1 32.81 -33.51 -20.35
N GLY A 2 31.54 -33.13 -20.47
CA GLY A 2 30.95 -31.98 -19.79
C GLY A 2 30.61 -32.17 -18.31
N ARG A 3 30.49 -31.02 -17.64
CA ARG A 3 29.75 -30.85 -16.37
C ARG A 3 28.23 -30.92 -16.64
N PRO A 4 27.40 -31.11 -15.62
CA PRO A 4 26.85 -29.92 -14.94
C PRO A 4 26.93 -30.07 -13.40
N ASN A 5 27.58 -29.17 -12.66
CA ASN A 5 27.03 -27.90 -12.18
C ASN A 5 25.58 -28.02 -11.67
N SER A 6 25.43 -28.42 -10.40
CA SER A 6 24.22 -28.19 -9.62
C SER A 6 24.01 -26.69 -9.42
N PRO A 7 22.84 -26.11 -9.78
CA PRO A 7 22.53 -24.75 -9.39
C PRO A 7 22.18 -24.72 -7.90
N ALA A 8 22.94 -23.89 -7.20
CA ALA A 8 22.76 -23.56 -5.81
C ALA A 8 21.35 -23.02 -5.52
N ASN A 9 20.84 -23.48 -4.38
CA ASN A 9 19.77 -22.93 -3.57
C ASN A 9 19.79 -21.38 -3.54
N ARG A 10 19.08 -20.72 -4.46
CA ARG A 10 18.80 -19.28 -4.38
C ARG A 10 17.51 -19.10 -3.59
N LYS A 11 17.67 -18.81 -2.30
CA LYS A 11 16.59 -18.30 -1.46
C LYS A 11 15.99 -17.06 -2.12
N ALA A 12 14.67 -17.05 -2.27
CA ALA A 12 13.89 -15.87 -2.60
C ALA A 12 14.39 -14.69 -1.75
N ARG A 13 14.76 -13.58 -2.42
CA ARG A 13 15.25 -12.40 -1.72
C ARG A 13 14.02 -11.72 -1.13
N THR A 14 13.76 -11.94 0.15
CA THR A 14 12.74 -11.19 0.86
C THR A 14 13.08 -9.70 0.74
N PRO A 15 12.19 -8.84 0.22
CA PRO A 15 12.47 -7.42 0.06
C PRO A 15 12.83 -6.79 1.41
N GLN A 16 13.84 -5.92 1.40
CA GLN A 16 14.29 -5.25 2.62
C GLN A 16 13.36 -4.07 2.95
N PRO A 17 13.06 -3.81 4.24
CA PRO A 17 11.98 -2.91 4.68
C PRO A 17 12.17 -1.41 4.39
N ASN A 18 13.22 -1.01 3.65
CA ASN A 18 13.56 0.39 3.35
C ASN A 18 13.68 0.69 1.84
N GLU A 19 13.24 -0.20 0.95
CA GLU A 19 13.24 0.11 -0.49
C GLU A 19 12.05 1.03 -0.82
N PRO A 20 12.27 2.19 -1.47
CA PRO A 20 11.18 3.07 -1.87
C PRO A 20 10.21 2.31 -2.77
N ALA A 21 8.90 2.59 -2.71
CA ALA A 21 7.88 1.86 -3.48
C ALA A 21 8.19 1.79 -4.99
N ALA A 22 8.83 2.83 -5.54
CA ALA A 22 9.35 2.83 -6.90
C ALA A 22 10.42 1.74 -7.14
N ALA A 23 11.32 1.51 -6.19
CA ALA A 23 12.31 0.44 -6.25
C ALA A 23 11.69 -0.95 -6.15
N LEU A 24 10.62 -1.13 -5.35
CA LEU A 24 9.88 -2.40 -5.28
C LEU A 24 9.15 -2.72 -6.59
N VAL A 25 8.51 -1.73 -7.19
CA VAL A 25 7.88 -1.86 -8.51
C VAL A 25 8.92 -2.16 -9.59
N ASP A 26 10.09 -1.50 -9.54
CA ASP A 26 11.18 -1.73 -10.48
C ASP A 26 11.80 -3.13 -10.30
N ALA A 27 11.96 -3.59 -9.07
CA ALA A 27 12.39 -4.95 -8.75
C ALA A 27 11.38 -5.98 -9.25
N TRP A 28 10.08 -5.74 -9.06
CA TRP A 28 9.02 -6.60 -9.55
C TRP A 28 9.04 -6.72 -11.08
N TRP A 29 9.14 -5.60 -11.82
CA TRP A 29 9.29 -5.66 -13.28
C TRP A 29 10.55 -6.40 -13.72
N THR A 30 11.64 -6.28 -12.96
CA THR A 30 12.88 -7.04 -13.21
C THR A 30 12.64 -8.54 -13.02
N GLY A 31 11.89 -8.95 -11.99
CA GLY A 31 11.47 -10.33 -11.76
C GLY A 31 10.60 -10.88 -12.88
N VAL A 32 9.63 -10.09 -13.35
CA VAL A 32 8.77 -10.43 -14.51
C VAL A 32 9.61 -10.69 -15.76
N LEU A 33 10.64 -9.88 -16.02
CA LEU A 33 11.57 -10.06 -17.14
C LEU A 33 12.49 -11.27 -16.96
N ALA A 34 12.87 -11.57 -15.72
CA ALA A 34 13.65 -12.76 -15.38
C ALA A 34 12.82 -14.07 -15.45
N GLY A 35 11.50 -13.97 -15.60
CA GLY A 35 10.58 -15.12 -15.64
C GLY A 35 10.11 -15.57 -14.26
N GLU A 36 10.35 -14.78 -13.20
CA GLU A 36 9.91 -15.01 -11.82
C GLU A 36 8.46 -14.48 -11.67
N ALA A 37 7.53 -15.07 -12.43
CA ALA A 37 6.21 -14.50 -12.72
C ALA A 37 5.12 -14.69 -11.66
N ASP A 38 5.45 -15.28 -10.51
CA ASP A 38 4.48 -15.62 -9.46
C ASP A 38 4.48 -14.64 -8.27
N GLU A 39 5.33 -13.60 -8.30
CA GLU A 39 5.31 -12.60 -7.23
C GLU A 39 4.12 -11.63 -7.38
N PRO A 40 3.39 -11.34 -6.28
CA PRO A 40 2.31 -10.35 -6.27
C PRO A 40 2.81 -8.98 -6.71
N HIS A 41 2.00 -8.25 -7.47
CA HIS A 41 2.35 -6.87 -7.82
C HIS A 41 2.41 -6.02 -6.53
N PRO A 42 3.46 -5.22 -6.28
CA PRO A 42 3.60 -4.47 -5.03
C PRO A 42 2.39 -3.58 -4.68
N VAL A 43 1.81 -2.90 -5.68
CA VAL A 43 0.60 -2.05 -5.53
C VAL A 43 -0.73 -2.84 -5.51
N TYR A 44 -0.94 -3.73 -6.48
CA TYR A 44 -2.23 -4.39 -6.67
C TYR A 44 -2.34 -5.75 -5.97
N GLY A 45 -1.26 -6.24 -5.38
CA GLY A 45 -1.14 -7.56 -4.76
C GLY A 45 -1.41 -8.69 -5.76
N GLU A 46 -2.05 -9.75 -5.28
CA GLU A 46 -2.47 -10.92 -6.06
C GLU A 46 -3.48 -10.58 -7.18
N ARG A 47 -4.08 -9.39 -7.15
CA ARG A 47 -5.07 -8.97 -8.13
C ARG A 47 -4.48 -8.74 -9.50
N VAL A 48 -3.18 -8.49 -9.61
CA VAL A 48 -2.49 -8.27 -10.89
C VAL A 48 -1.30 -9.20 -10.98
N LYS A 49 -1.23 -9.91 -12.10
CA LYS A 49 -0.12 -10.79 -12.46
C LYS A 49 0.43 -10.36 -13.81
N ALA A 50 1.75 -10.43 -13.97
CA ALA A 50 2.41 -10.19 -15.24
C ALA A 50 3.47 -11.25 -15.49
N ARG A 51 3.64 -11.60 -16.77
CA ARG A 51 4.66 -12.55 -17.21
C ARG A 51 5.16 -12.22 -18.60
N LEU A 52 6.43 -12.50 -18.86
CA LEU A 52 6.97 -12.47 -20.22
C LEU A 52 6.58 -13.77 -20.94
N LYS A 53 5.79 -13.66 -22.00
CA LYS A 53 5.38 -14.79 -22.87
C LYS A 53 5.56 -14.38 -24.33
N ASP A 54 6.25 -15.20 -25.11
CA ASP A 54 6.47 -14.98 -26.55
C ASP A 54 7.01 -13.57 -26.88
N GLY A 55 7.89 -13.03 -26.01
CA GLY A 55 8.47 -11.70 -26.17
C GLY A 55 7.54 -10.53 -25.82
N ARG A 56 6.37 -10.81 -25.23
CA ARG A 56 5.37 -9.82 -24.80
C ARG A 56 5.09 -9.93 -23.31
N ILE A 57 4.77 -8.81 -22.68
CA ILE A 57 4.27 -8.78 -21.32
C ILE A 57 2.78 -9.10 -21.35
N VAL A 58 2.40 -10.26 -20.81
CA VAL A 58 1.00 -10.64 -20.63
C VAL A 58 0.59 -10.28 -19.22
N MET A 59 -0.39 -9.38 -19.11
CA MET A 59 -0.97 -8.92 -17.85
C MET A 59 -2.39 -9.47 -17.69
N SER A 60 -2.70 -9.94 -16.49
CA SER A 60 -4.02 -10.47 -16.15
C SER A 60 -4.44 -10.05 -14.74
N GLY A 61 -5.75 -9.97 -14.52
CA GLY A 61 -6.31 -9.72 -13.21
C GLY A 61 -7.32 -8.58 -13.19
N GLU A 62 -7.41 -7.87 -12.08
CA GLU A 62 -8.43 -6.84 -11.83
C GLU A 62 -7.81 -5.52 -11.37
N VAL A 63 -8.32 -4.41 -11.90
CA VAL A 63 -8.03 -3.04 -11.46
C VAL A 63 -9.33 -2.26 -11.28
N ASP A 64 -9.29 -1.23 -10.44
CA ASP A 64 -10.49 -0.54 -9.96
C ASP A 64 -10.98 0.54 -10.95
N SER A 65 -10.12 1.00 -11.86
CA SER A 65 -10.49 1.97 -12.87
C SER A 65 -9.80 1.78 -14.22
N ARG A 66 -10.38 2.41 -15.25
CA ARG A 66 -9.75 2.49 -16.57
C ARG A 66 -8.43 3.26 -16.53
N ARG A 67 -8.34 4.28 -15.67
CA ARG A 67 -7.12 5.06 -15.48
C ARG A 67 -5.99 4.19 -14.93
N ASP A 68 -6.28 3.34 -13.96
CA ASP A 68 -5.30 2.43 -13.36
C ASP A 68 -4.83 1.39 -14.37
N ARG A 69 -5.75 0.86 -15.17
CA ARG A 69 -5.44 -0.02 -16.29
C ARG A 69 -4.46 0.64 -17.27
N GLU A 70 -4.76 1.87 -17.68
CA GLU A 70 -3.94 2.63 -18.64
C GLU A 70 -2.58 3.00 -18.04
N ALA A 71 -2.53 3.41 -16.77
CA ALA A 71 -1.30 3.71 -16.05
C ALA A 71 -0.39 2.48 -15.92
N LEU A 72 -0.95 1.32 -15.59
CA LEU A 72 -0.20 0.07 -15.48
C LEU A 72 0.34 -0.40 -16.83
N ILE A 73 -0.44 -0.27 -17.91
CA ILE A 73 0.05 -0.55 -19.28
C ILE A 73 1.17 0.41 -19.68
N ALA A 74 1.04 1.70 -19.37
CA ALA A 74 2.09 2.69 -19.67
C ALA A 74 3.37 2.39 -18.90
N GLN A 75 3.26 2.05 -17.61
CA GLN A 75 4.39 1.65 -16.77
C GLN A 75 5.08 0.40 -17.34
N ALA A 76 4.32 -0.64 -17.70
CA ALA A 76 4.85 -1.85 -18.30
C ALA A 76 5.67 -1.55 -19.58
N LYS A 77 5.13 -0.72 -20.48
CA LYS A 77 5.85 -0.29 -21.69
C LYS A 77 7.13 0.46 -21.37
N GLN A 78 7.07 1.40 -20.42
CA GLN A 78 8.22 2.22 -20.04
C GLN A 78 9.34 1.40 -19.40
N LYS A 79 8.99 0.44 -18.54
CA LYS A 79 9.96 -0.33 -17.74
C LYS A 79 10.52 -1.53 -18.49
N THR A 80 9.73 -2.16 -19.36
CA THR A 80 10.13 -3.39 -20.04
C THR A 80 10.59 -3.16 -21.48
N GLY A 81 10.09 -2.13 -22.16
CA GLY A 81 10.33 -1.93 -23.60
C GLY A 81 9.63 -2.96 -24.50
N HIS A 82 8.82 -3.87 -23.93
CA HIS A 82 8.10 -4.91 -24.64
C HIS A 82 6.67 -4.47 -24.99
N GLU A 83 6.09 -5.12 -26.00
CA GLU A 83 4.64 -5.02 -26.24
C GLU A 83 3.87 -5.64 -25.06
N VAL A 84 2.71 -5.05 -24.77
CA VAL A 84 1.87 -5.43 -23.62
C VAL A 84 0.54 -5.98 -24.11
N ASP A 85 0.24 -7.22 -23.75
CA ASP A 85 -1.08 -7.84 -23.86
C ASP A 85 -1.79 -7.73 -22.50
N ALA A 86 -2.73 -6.79 -22.40
CA ALA A 86 -3.56 -6.58 -21.22
C ALA A 86 -5.02 -6.99 -21.46
N SER A 87 -5.28 -7.89 -22.42
CA SER A 87 -6.64 -8.35 -22.76
C SER A 87 -7.34 -9.05 -21.58
N ALA A 88 -6.58 -9.74 -20.74
CA ALA A 88 -7.06 -10.42 -19.54
C ALA A 88 -7.03 -9.54 -18.27
N LEU A 89 -6.72 -8.24 -18.39
CA LEU A 89 -6.76 -7.28 -17.29
C LEU A 89 -8.10 -6.54 -17.30
N ALA A 90 -8.99 -6.94 -16.39
CA ALA A 90 -10.34 -6.43 -16.26
C ALA A 90 -10.42 -5.17 -15.39
N VAL A 91 -11.30 -4.25 -15.76
CA VAL A 91 -11.70 -3.13 -14.88
C VAL A 91 -12.94 -3.57 -14.13
N VAL A 92 -12.83 -3.77 -12.82
CA VAL A 92 -13.96 -4.15 -11.97
C VAL A 92 -14.43 -2.92 -11.21
N VAL A 93 -15.56 -2.36 -11.64
CA VAL A 93 -16.22 -1.27 -10.92
C VAL A 93 -16.90 -1.87 -9.69
N ARG A 94 -16.19 -1.90 -8.56
CA ARG A 94 -16.80 -2.25 -7.27
C ARG A 94 -17.81 -1.16 -6.93
N ARG A 95 -19.06 -1.56 -6.61
CA ARG A 95 -20.17 -0.65 -6.26
C ARG A 95 -20.02 -0.03 -4.87
N GLU A 96 -18.80 0.19 -4.41
CA GLU A 96 -18.54 0.93 -3.19
C GLU A 96 -18.56 2.41 -3.54
N ARG A 97 -19.55 3.13 -3.03
CA ARG A 97 -19.73 4.55 -3.34
C ARG A 97 -18.72 5.34 -2.49
N ARG A 98 -17.58 5.65 -3.09
CA ARG A 98 -16.59 6.59 -2.55
C ARG A 98 -17.25 7.91 -2.14
N GLY A 99 -16.72 8.51 -1.09
CA GLY A 99 -17.09 9.82 -0.57
C GLY A 99 -18.32 9.81 0.33
N VAL A 100 -18.83 8.64 0.72
CA VAL A 100 -20.00 8.51 1.59
C VAL A 100 -19.59 8.36 3.05
N LEU A 101 -18.56 7.55 3.31
CA LEU A 101 -18.09 7.25 4.65
C LEU A 101 -16.60 7.55 4.74
N ASP A 102 -16.23 8.14 5.88
CA ASP A 102 -14.84 8.31 6.29
C ASP A 102 -14.54 7.38 7.45
N GLN A 103 -13.31 6.89 7.48
CA GLN A 103 -12.81 6.06 8.56
C GLN A 103 -11.46 6.58 9.03
N THR A 104 -11.30 6.65 10.36
CA THR A 104 -10.03 7.05 10.96
C THR A 104 -9.23 5.80 11.32
N LEU A 105 -8.01 5.73 10.82
CA LEU A 105 -7.04 4.69 11.09
C LEU A 105 -5.95 5.26 12.01
N MET A 106 -5.53 4.45 12.97
CA MET A 106 -4.44 4.74 13.88
C MET A 106 -3.41 3.64 13.79
N ALA A 107 -2.14 3.98 13.67
CA ALA A 107 -1.04 3.02 13.67
C ALA A 107 0.11 3.52 14.55
N ALA A 108 0.62 2.64 15.41
CA ALA A 108 1.70 2.91 16.35
C ALA A 108 3.04 2.41 15.81
N PHE A 109 4.05 3.27 15.85
CA PHE A 109 5.40 2.97 15.40
C PHE A 109 6.41 3.18 16.53
N PRO A 110 7.48 2.38 16.60
CA PRO A 110 8.54 2.59 17.59
C PRO A 110 9.20 3.96 17.48
N GLU A 111 9.33 4.47 16.26
CA GLU A 111 10.04 5.71 15.94
C GLU A 111 9.17 6.64 15.07
N PRO A 112 9.22 7.97 15.26
CA PRO A 112 8.50 8.94 14.42
C PRO A 112 8.83 8.86 12.93
N GLU A 113 10.09 8.58 12.61
CA GLU A 113 10.59 8.48 11.23
C GLU A 113 9.91 7.33 10.47
N VAL A 114 9.61 6.23 11.17
CA VAL A 114 8.88 5.10 10.59
C VAL A 114 7.40 5.46 10.36
N ALA A 115 6.80 6.26 11.24
CA ALA A 115 5.45 6.78 11.04
C ALA A 115 5.37 7.74 9.83
N GLU A 116 6.42 8.54 9.59
CA GLU A 116 6.52 9.40 8.42
C GLU A 116 6.66 8.58 7.13
N LEU A 117 7.52 7.56 7.12
CA LEU A 117 7.65 6.63 6.01
C LEU A 117 6.33 5.92 5.71
N ALA A 118 5.62 5.45 6.75
CA ALA A 118 4.33 4.78 6.60
C ALA A 118 3.27 5.70 5.98
N ARG A 119 3.20 6.96 6.41
CA ARG A 119 2.33 7.99 5.80
C ARG A 119 2.66 8.20 4.32
N ASP A 120 3.95 8.30 3.99
CA ASP A 120 4.39 8.51 2.62
C ASP A 120 4.07 7.28 1.75
N LEU A 121 4.20 6.06 2.29
CA LEU A 121 3.75 4.85 1.62
C LEU A 121 2.24 4.83 1.40
N VAL A 122 1.42 5.21 2.38
CA VAL A 122 -0.03 5.29 2.17
C VAL A 122 -0.39 6.27 1.04
N THR A 123 0.20 7.46 1.06
CA THR A 123 -0.11 8.50 0.07
C THR A 123 0.41 8.18 -1.33
N GLN A 124 1.58 7.56 -1.45
CA GLN A 124 2.21 7.26 -2.73
C GLN A 124 1.77 5.91 -3.31
N HIS A 125 1.62 4.89 -2.46
CA HIS A 125 1.44 3.50 -2.87
C HIS A 125 -0.02 3.08 -2.93
N ALA A 126 -0.80 3.38 -1.89
CA ALA A 126 -2.24 3.10 -1.91
C ALA A 126 -3.02 4.10 -2.79
N GLN A 127 -2.35 5.15 -3.30
CA GLN A 127 -2.96 6.27 -4.03
C GLN A 127 -4.12 6.93 -3.28
N VAL A 128 -4.13 6.78 -1.96
CA VAL A 128 -5.15 7.38 -1.09
C VAL A 128 -4.70 8.79 -0.78
N THR A 129 -5.63 9.74 -0.88
CA THR A 129 -5.43 11.10 -0.37
C THR A 129 -6.17 11.20 0.96
N PRO A 130 -5.48 11.08 2.12
CA PRO A 130 -6.14 11.22 3.41
C PRO A 130 -6.78 12.61 3.52
N LYS A 131 -8.04 12.66 3.95
CA LYS A 131 -8.76 13.90 4.26
C LYS A 131 -8.19 14.61 5.48
N ALA A 132 -7.55 13.86 6.36
CA ALA A 132 -6.75 14.38 7.46
C ALA A 132 -5.60 13.40 7.75
N GLN A 133 -4.45 13.94 8.18
CA GLN A 133 -3.32 13.14 8.61
C GLN A 133 -2.55 13.85 9.71
N ALA A 134 -2.07 13.10 10.70
CA ALA A 134 -1.25 13.61 11.78
C ALA A 134 -0.29 12.53 12.28
N ILE A 135 0.91 12.95 12.68
CA ILE A 135 1.84 12.13 13.45
C ILE A 135 1.98 12.79 14.81
N ILE A 136 1.66 12.04 15.85
CA ILE A 136 1.69 12.48 17.24
C ILE A 136 2.86 11.79 17.93
N ARG A 137 3.75 12.60 18.51
CA ARG A 137 4.91 12.09 19.25
C ARG A 137 4.61 11.96 20.74
N ALA A 138 5.43 11.21 21.45
CA ALA A 138 5.40 11.21 22.90
C ALA A 138 5.57 12.64 23.45
N GLY A 139 4.68 13.04 24.38
CA GLY A 139 4.61 14.42 24.90
C GLY A 139 3.60 15.32 24.18
N GLU A 140 3.06 14.89 23.04
CA GLU A 140 2.07 15.64 22.26
C GLU A 140 0.63 15.15 22.47
N GLN A 141 0.33 14.46 23.58
CA GLN A 141 -0.98 13.82 23.84
C GLN A 141 -2.15 14.80 23.74
N HIS A 142 -1.93 16.07 24.07
CA HIS A 142 -2.94 17.13 23.97
C HIS A 142 -3.53 17.29 22.56
N ARG A 143 -2.76 16.94 21.51
CA ARG A 143 -3.18 17.01 20.10
C ARG A 143 -4.16 15.90 19.70
N LEU A 144 -4.29 14.84 20.50
CA LEU A 144 -5.24 13.75 20.21
C LEU A 144 -6.69 14.23 20.26
N ARG A 145 -6.97 15.21 21.12
CA ARG A 145 -8.30 15.83 21.21
C ARG A 145 -8.59 16.59 19.92
N GLY A 146 -9.65 16.18 19.23
CA GLY A 146 -10.05 16.73 17.93
C GLY A 146 -9.54 15.94 16.72
N LEU A 147 -8.64 14.97 16.91
CA LEU A 147 -8.24 14.03 15.86
C LEU A 147 -8.93 12.67 15.99
N LEU A 148 -9.27 12.27 17.21
CA LEU A 148 -9.85 10.97 17.52
C LEU A 148 -11.17 11.12 18.30
N PRO A 149 -12.11 10.18 18.13
CA PRO A 149 -13.25 10.03 19.04
C PRO A 149 -12.80 9.72 20.47
N GLU A 150 -13.61 10.13 21.45
CA GLU A 150 -13.25 10.06 22.88
C GLU A 150 -12.92 8.65 23.35
N GLU A 151 -13.62 7.64 22.82
CA GLU A 151 -13.44 6.24 23.20
C GLU A 151 -12.07 5.68 22.80
N PHE A 152 -11.37 6.28 21.84
CA PHE A 152 -10.04 5.85 21.39
C PHE A 152 -8.89 6.62 22.05
N LEU A 153 -9.18 7.73 22.75
CA LEU A 153 -8.15 8.58 23.36
C LEU A 153 -7.31 7.81 24.38
N ILE A 154 -7.95 6.99 25.23
CA ILE A 154 -7.26 6.24 26.29
C ILE A 154 -6.21 5.28 25.72
N ASP A 155 -6.55 4.60 24.63
CA ASP A 155 -5.66 3.64 23.97
C ASP A 155 -4.53 4.35 23.21
N ALA A 156 -4.86 5.43 22.49
CA ALA A 156 -3.87 6.27 21.82
C ALA A 156 -2.86 6.87 22.81
N GLU A 157 -3.32 7.39 23.95
CA GLU A 157 -2.43 7.87 25.01
C GLU A 157 -1.56 6.75 25.59
N ARG A 158 -2.08 5.52 25.70
CA ARG A 158 -1.30 4.37 26.20
C ARG A 158 -0.14 4.05 25.26
N VAL A 159 -0.35 4.15 23.95
CA VAL A 159 0.72 4.02 22.93
C VAL A 159 1.78 5.11 23.13
N LEU A 160 1.37 6.37 23.22
CA LEU A 160 2.31 7.49 23.38
C LEU A 160 3.10 7.41 24.71
N ARG A 161 2.48 6.90 25.78
CA ARG A 161 3.17 6.64 27.08
C ARG A 161 4.26 5.59 26.98
N LYS A 162 4.23 4.70 25.97
CA LYS A 162 5.29 3.73 25.66
C LYS A 162 6.41 4.33 24.80
N ASN A 163 6.46 5.66 24.66
CA ASN A 163 7.41 6.37 23.81
C ASN A 163 7.34 6.00 22.32
N GLN A 164 6.15 5.62 21.86
CA GLN A 164 5.89 5.32 20.46
C GLN A 164 5.32 6.55 19.74
N ALA A 165 5.51 6.61 18.42
CA ALA A 165 4.84 7.58 17.56
C ALA A 165 3.49 7.02 17.09
N LEU A 166 2.49 7.89 16.98
CA LEU A 166 1.16 7.52 16.51
C LEU A 166 0.84 8.22 15.20
N LEU A 167 0.65 7.46 14.13
CA LEU A 167 0.10 7.94 12.87
C LEU A 167 -1.42 7.86 12.92
N ILE A 168 -2.09 8.95 12.57
CA ILE A 168 -3.54 9.05 12.45
C ILE A 168 -3.85 9.46 11.01
N LEU A 169 -4.71 8.71 10.34
CA LEU A 169 -5.16 8.96 8.97
C LEU A 169 -6.68 8.92 8.91
N ARG A 170 -7.31 9.91 8.31
CA ARG A 170 -8.74 9.86 7.94
C ARG A 170 -8.83 9.65 6.44
N VAL A 171 -9.41 8.53 6.03
CA VAL A 171 -9.50 8.09 4.64
C VAL A 171 -10.95 7.77 4.30
N ASP A 172 -11.22 7.62 3.00
CA ASP A 172 -12.48 7.03 2.55
C ASP A 172 -12.59 5.60 3.08
N GLU A 173 -13.77 5.19 3.55
CA GLU A 173 -13.98 3.85 4.08
C GLU A 173 -13.65 2.77 3.04
N THR A 174 -13.88 3.05 1.74
CA THR A 174 -13.54 2.10 0.67
C THR A 174 -12.03 1.84 0.56
N ASP A 175 -11.21 2.79 1.02
CA ASP A 175 -9.75 2.67 1.01
C ASP A 175 -9.20 2.16 2.35
N ALA A 176 -10.01 2.15 3.41
CA ALA A 176 -9.54 1.91 4.77
C ALA A 176 -8.99 0.49 4.99
N LEU A 177 -9.56 -0.51 4.31
CA LEU A 177 -9.06 -1.89 4.39
C LEU A 177 -7.65 -2.01 3.81
N ASP A 178 -7.40 -1.40 2.66
CA ASP A 178 -6.11 -1.47 1.98
C ASP A 178 -5.05 -0.66 2.73
N VAL A 179 -5.41 0.53 3.23
CA VAL A 179 -4.53 1.31 4.09
C VAL A 179 -4.20 0.56 5.37
N ARG A 180 -5.17 -0.11 6.01
CA ARG A 180 -4.90 -0.91 7.21
C ARG A 180 -3.92 -2.04 6.93
N ARG A 181 -4.11 -2.79 5.84
CA ARG A 181 -3.18 -3.86 5.44
C ARG A 181 -1.78 -3.34 5.23
N LEU A 182 -1.61 -2.22 4.54
CA LEU A 182 -0.31 -1.58 4.34
C LEU A 182 0.34 -1.21 5.70
N LEU A 183 -0.44 -0.65 6.63
CA LEU A 183 0.06 -0.28 7.95
C LEU A 183 0.46 -1.50 8.80
N GLU A 184 -0.25 -2.62 8.68
CA GLU A 184 0.03 -3.84 9.44
C GLU A 184 1.15 -4.67 8.82
N GLU A 185 1.08 -4.94 7.52
CA GLU A 185 1.93 -5.91 6.83
C GLU A 185 3.21 -5.27 6.30
N ASP A 186 3.11 -4.12 5.63
CA ASP A 186 4.24 -3.52 4.92
C ASP A 186 5.08 -2.61 5.83
N THR A 187 4.44 -1.91 6.76
CA THR A 187 5.13 -0.97 7.67
C THR A 187 5.35 -1.51 9.08
N ARG A 188 4.80 -2.71 9.36
CA ARG A 188 4.94 -3.43 10.64
C ARG A 188 4.64 -2.58 11.87
N SER A 189 3.54 -1.85 11.82
CA SER A 189 3.01 -1.15 12.98
C SER A 189 2.88 -2.10 14.18
N THR A 190 3.18 -1.60 15.37
CA THR A 190 3.11 -2.37 16.62
C THR A 190 1.69 -2.48 17.16
N TRP A 191 0.80 -1.62 16.66
CA TRP A 191 -0.62 -1.57 16.98
C TRP A 191 -1.30 -0.81 15.85
N THR A 192 -2.39 -1.36 15.31
CA THR A 192 -3.23 -0.68 14.33
C THR A 192 -4.70 -0.85 14.72
N VAL A 193 -5.47 0.24 14.66
CA VAL A 193 -6.90 0.25 14.94
C VAL A 193 -7.61 1.14 13.92
N ALA A 194 -8.78 0.68 13.48
CA ALA A 194 -9.72 1.45 12.69
C ALA A 194 -10.91 1.83 13.57
N THR A 195 -11.28 3.11 13.59
CA THR A 195 -12.52 3.56 14.24
C THR A 195 -13.73 3.06 13.44
N PRO A 196 -14.94 3.04 14.01
CA PRO A 196 -16.15 2.93 13.21
C PRO A 196 -16.18 3.99 12.10
N PRO A 197 -16.70 3.67 10.90
CA PRO A 197 -16.88 4.65 9.85
C PRO A 197 -17.96 5.66 10.23
N HIS A 198 -17.80 6.90 9.79
CA HIS A 198 -18.76 7.98 9.97
C HIS A 198 -19.09 8.61 8.62
N LEU A 199 -20.22 9.33 8.55
CA LEU A 199 -20.58 10.04 7.33
C LEU A 199 -19.50 11.05 6.96
N ALA A 200 -19.08 11.01 5.70
CA ALA A 200 -18.14 11.97 5.16
C ALA A 200 -18.72 13.37 5.31
N GLU A 201 -17.95 14.27 5.94
CA GLU A 201 -18.28 15.69 5.92
C GLU A 201 -18.21 16.16 4.45
N LYS A 202 -19.29 16.76 3.95
CA LYS A 202 -19.28 17.32 2.59
C LYS A 202 -18.15 18.35 2.54
N ALA A 203 -17.22 18.19 1.60
CA ALA A 203 -16.30 19.26 1.24
C ALA A 203 -17.16 20.47 0.89
N THR A 204 -17.09 21.51 1.73
CA THR A 204 -17.68 22.79 1.40
C THR A 204 -16.68 23.41 0.43
N GLU A 205 -17.05 23.48 -0.86
CA GLU A 205 -16.32 24.25 -1.87
C GLU A 205 -16.19 25.73 -1.46
#